data_AF-A0A1Y4HAB1-F1
#
_entry.id   AF-A0A1Y4HAB1-F1
#
_cell.length_a   1.000
_cell.length_b   1.000
_cell.length_c   1.000
_cell.angle_alpha   90.00
_cell.angle_beta   90.00
_cell.angle_gamma   90.00
#
_symmetry.space_group_name_H-M   'P 1'
#
loop_
_entity.id
_entity.type
_entity.pdbx_description
1 polymer ?
#
loop_
_entity_poly.entity_id
_entity_poly.type
_entity_poly.pdbx_seq_one_letter_code
_entity_poly.pdbx_strand_id
1 'polypeptide(L)'
;MSYEILYDTQFIRSKSGITPAILSGSNNCTEVNWTLSGRRYERGERGWWVLFNRVGVSEEDFMANIQKMTGGAYQEHWKSRGKWVDDAGLVRWAKNAIRRAATVEAILLDNRPHTSIQCYVSVWENHEHHTALNTYVSSTEEYDEWAQRVERLRVSLPEKSSFYPVVNLWEGMNHPDTRSFDPDEKVVLKHKNSFLQEYSAVHSSWSTNAKDAMILTYEHAVTILRNPSIPGMNGAKVHRASALDFSPAVYIKVTDLRTGSANYYRSARRYSIVTTPFPKLAKRFSPKNAQQAVKRMQPKYQKLSFEIVPAEE
;
A
#
# COMPACT_ATOMS: atom_id res chain seq x y z
N MET A 1 -10.25 9.71 -28.51
CA MET A 1 -10.51 8.35 -28.01
C MET A 1 -10.56 8.41 -26.50
N SER A 2 -11.73 8.16 -25.92
CA SER A 2 -11.89 7.97 -24.47
C SER A 2 -11.40 6.58 -24.09
N TYR A 3 -10.69 6.47 -22.98
CA TYR A 3 -10.29 5.20 -22.38
C TYR A 3 -10.23 5.32 -20.87
N GLU A 4 -10.35 4.18 -20.20
CA GLU A 4 -10.30 4.11 -18.75
C GLU A 4 -8.86 3.98 -18.24
N ILE A 5 -8.55 4.69 -17.17
CA ILE A 5 -7.28 4.59 -16.47
C ILE A 5 -7.52 3.90 -15.13
N LEU A 6 -6.89 2.74 -14.92
CA LEU A 6 -6.86 2.07 -13.62
C LEU A 6 -5.71 2.65 -12.80
N TYR A 7 -6.05 3.43 -11.78
CA TYR A 7 -5.09 4.06 -10.87
C TYR A 7 -4.69 3.14 -9.73
N ASP A 8 -5.65 2.44 -9.13
CA ASP A 8 -5.40 1.59 -7.97
C ASP A 8 -6.41 0.43 -7.82
N THR A 9 -6.11 -0.54 -6.96
CA THR A 9 -6.94 -1.72 -6.71
C THR A 9 -6.77 -2.23 -5.29
N GLN A 10 -7.88 -2.44 -4.58
CA GLN A 10 -7.89 -3.14 -3.30
C GLN A 10 -9.09 -4.07 -3.23
N PHE A 11 -8.83 -5.38 -3.23
CA PHE A 11 -9.91 -6.35 -3.05
C PHE A 11 -10.17 -6.54 -1.56
N ILE A 12 -11.45 -6.52 -1.18
CA ILE A 12 -11.86 -6.86 0.18
C ILE A 12 -12.17 -8.35 0.23
N ARG A 13 -11.60 -9.06 1.19
CA ARG A 13 -11.89 -10.46 1.47
C ARG A 13 -12.80 -10.55 2.69
N SER A 14 -13.92 -11.23 2.56
CA SER A 14 -14.91 -11.44 3.62
C SER A 14 -15.53 -12.85 3.53
N LYS A 15 -16.47 -13.21 4.42
CA LYS A 15 -17.14 -14.53 4.34
C LYS A 15 -18.01 -14.64 3.10
N SER A 16 -18.53 -13.52 2.62
CA SER A 16 -19.32 -13.47 1.38
C SER A 16 -18.47 -13.70 0.13
N GLY A 17 -17.13 -13.61 0.20
CA GLY A 17 -16.22 -13.82 -0.91
C GLY A 17 -15.23 -12.67 -1.07
N ILE A 18 -15.01 -12.23 -2.31
CA ILE A 18 -14.18 -11.07 -2.65
C ILE A 18 -15.03 -9.93 -3.21
N THR A 19 -14.68 -8.69 -2.86
CA THR A 19 -15.23 -7.49 -3.51
C THR A 19 -14.11 -6.76 -4.26
N PRO A 20 -14.19 -6.65 -5.59
CA PRO A 20 -13.15 -6.04 -6.40
C PRO A 20 -13.25 -4.51 -6.45
N ALA A 21 -12.86 -3.82 -5.38
CA ALA A 21 -12.84 -2.35 -5.39
C ALA A 21 -11.64 -1.84 -6.20
N ILE A 22 -11.92 -0.93 -7.13
CA ILE A 22 -10.94 -0.32 -8.03
C ILE A 22 -11.08 1.19 -8.04
N LEU A 23 -9.95 1.88 -8.17
CA LEU A 23 -9.89 3.30 -8.42
C LEU A 23 -9.62 3.51 -9.90
N SER A 24 -10.61 3.99 -10.63
CA SER A 24 -10.46 4.30 -12.05
C SER A 24 -11.18 5.59 -12.41
N GLY A 25 -10.85 6.10 -13.58
CA GLY A 25 -11.64 7.14 -14.24
C GLY A 25 -11.22 7.34 -15.68
N SER A 26 -12.08 8.03 -16.42
CA SER A 26 -11.89 8.27 -17.84
C SER A 26 -10.79 9.29 -18.10
N ASN A 27 -9.97 9.03 -19.12
CA ASN A 27 -8.82 9.88 -19.46
C ASN A 27 -9.18 11.30 -19.93
N ASN A 28 -10.42 11.50 -20.38
CA ASN A 28 -10.91 12.73 -20.97
C ASN A 28 -11.78 13.56 -20.03
N CYS A 29 -12.01 13.08 -18.80
CA CYS A 29 -12.74 13.80 -17.78
C CYS A 29 -11.78 14.36 -16.73
N THR A 30 -12.04 15.59 -16.27
CA THR A 30 -11.31 16.22 -15.18
C THR A 30 -12.28 16.68 -14.11
N GLU A 31 -11.80 16.65 -12.87
CA GLU A 31 -12.50 17.16 -11.72
C GLU A 31 -11.71 18.31 -11.07
N VAL A 32 -12.45 19.29 -10.60
CA VAL A 32 -11.89 20.44 -9.89
C VAL A 32 -11.64 20.05 -8.44
N ASN A 33 -10.41 20.23 -8.00
CA ASN A 33 -10.00 19.98 -6.63
C ASN A 33 -9.32 21.22 -6.03
N TRP A 34 -9.18 21.20 -4.70
CA TRP A 34 -8.60 22.28 -3.94
C TRP A 34 -7.47 21.73 -3.08
N THR A 35 -6.33 22.43 -3.05
CA THR A 35 -5.27 22.13 -2.09
C THR A 35 -5.70 22.55 -0.68
N LEU A 36 -5.01 22.03 0.34
CA LEU A 36 -5.19 22.50 1.72
C LEU A 36 -4.94 24.01 1.89
N SER A 37 -4.16 24.62 0.99
CA SER A 37 -3.91 26.07 0.93
C SER A 37 -4.98 26.84 0.13
N GLY A 38 -6.10 26.21 -0.23
CA GLY A 38 -7.19 26.82 -1.00
C GLY A 38 -6.88 27.08 -2.47
N ARG A 39 -5.83 26.47 -3.04
CA ARG A 39 -5.51 26.63 -4.46
C ARG A 39 -6.32 25.63 -5.29
N ARG A 40 -7.06 26.14 -6.28
CA ARG A 40 -7.74 25.31 -7.28
C ARG A 40 -6.71 24.59 -8.16
N TYR A 41 -6.94 23.31 -8.40
CA TYR A 41 -6.24 22.54 -9.42
C TYR A 41 -7.21 21.57 -10.09
N GLU A 42 -6.90 21.18 -11.33
CA GLU A 42 -7.66 20.16 -12.05
C GLU A 42 -6.84 18.89 -12.11
N ARG A 43 -7.52 17.76 -11.90
CA ARG A 43 -6.94 16.43 -12.03
C ARG A 43 -7.89 15.55 -12.83
N GLY A 44 -7.37 14.51 -13.47
CA GLY A 44 -8.22 13.54 -14.17
C GLY A 44 -9.19 12.89 -13.19
N GLU A 45 -10.47 12.86 -13.55
CA GLU A 45 -11.56 12.25 -12.78
C GLU A 45 -11.17 10.84 -12.37
N ARG A 46 -11.46 10.49 -11.12
CA ARG A 46 -11.29 9.13 -10.60
C ARG A 46 -12.14 8.94 -9.36
N GLY A 47 -12.74 7.76 -9.25
CA GLY A 47 -13.50 7.36 -8.08
C GLY A 47 -13.25 5.91 -7.74
N TRP A 48 -13.45 5.56 -6.47
CA TRP A 48 -13.51 4.16 -6.07
C TRP A 48 -14.90 3.60 -6.39
N TRP A 49 -14.94 2.41 -6.96
CA TRP A 49 -16.17 1.67 -7.23
C TRP A 49 -15.90 0.17 -7.27
N VAL A 50 -16.96 -0.62 -7.25
CA VAL A 50 -16.88 -2.08 -7.26
C VAL A 50 -16.98 -2.61 -8.69
N LEU A 51 -15.91 -3.26 -9.18
CA LEU A 51 -15.88 -3.83 -10.52
C LEU A 51 -17.03 -4.83 -10.72
N PHE A 52 -17.67 -4.77 -11.90
CA PHE A 52 -18.87 -5.55 -12.25
C PHE A 52 -20.11 -5.28 -11.38
N ASN A 53 -20.09 -4.27 -10.50
CA ASN A 53 -21.18 -3.93 -9.58
C ASN A 53 -21.60 -5.11 -8.68
N ARG A 54 -20.63 -5.94 -8.26
CA ARG A 54 -20.88 -7.14 -7.45
C ARG A 54 -20.01 -7.16 -6.20
N VAL A 55 -20.65 -7.29 -5.04
CA VAL A 55 -20.00 -7.33 -3.72
C VAL A 55 -20.02 -8.77 -3.23
N GLY A 56 -18.92 -9.24 -2.62
CA GLY A 56 -18.85 -10.59 -2.05
C GLY A 56 -19.14 -11.68 -3.09
N VAL A 57 -18.34 -11.74 -4.15
CA VAL A 57 -18.42 -12.79 -5.17
C VAL A 57 -17.39 -13.88 -4.91
N SER A 58 -17.67 -15.10 -5.37
CA SER A 58 -16.65 -16.16 -5.35
C SER A 58 -15.45 -15.80 -6.23
N GLU A 59 -14.28 -16.35 -5.90
CA GLU A 59 -13.07 -16.13 -6.71
C GLU A 59 -13.26 -16.72 -8.12
N GLU A 60 -13.99 -17.84 -8.22
CA GLU A 60 -14.34 -18.52 -9.47
C GLU A 60 -15.25 -17.67 -10.36
N ASP A 61 -16.34 -17.12 -9.81
CA ASP A 61 -17.28 -16.29 -10.58
C ASP A 61 -16.63 -14.99 -11.04
N PHE A 62 -15.81 -14.38 -10.18
CA PHE A 62 -15.03 -13.21 -10.55
C PHE A 62 -14.07 -13.52 -11.70
N MET A 63 -13.31 -14.61 -11.60
CA MET A 63 -12.40 -15.04 -12.66
C MET A 63 -13.15 -15.41 -13.96
N ALA A 64 -14.33 -16.01 -13.87
CA ALA A 64 -15.16 -16.29 -15.03
C ALA A 64 -15.57 -15.00 -15.76
N ASN A 65 -15.94 -13.93 -15.03
CA ASN A 65 -16.24 -12.63 -15.62
C ASN A 65 -15.02 -11.97 -16.26
N ILE A 66 -13.84 -12.12 -15.63
CA ILE A 66 -12.58 -11.66 -16.23
C ILE A 66 -12.29 -12.39 -17.55
N GLN A 67 -12.47 -13.72 -17.59
CA GLN A 67 -12.22 -14.50 -18.81
C GLN A 67 -13.15 -14.10 -19.96
N LYS A 68 -14.40 -13.74 -19.68
CA LYS A 68 -15.36 -13.24 -20.69
C LYS A 68 -14.91 -11.95 -21.38
N MET A 69 -14.00 -11.19 -20.77
CA MET A 69 -13.45 -9.98 -21.37
C MET A 69 -12.35 -10.28 -22.39
N THR A 70 -11.78 -11.49 -22.40
CA THR A 70 -10.63 -11.86 -23.24
C THR A 70 -11.04 -12.50 -24.57
N GLY A 71 -10.11 -12.54 -25.53
CA GLY A 71 -10.31 -13.21 -26.83
C GLY A 71 -11.03 -12.37 -27.89
N GLY A 72 -11.28 -11.09 -27.60
CA GLY A 72 -11.84 -10.13 -28.55
C GLY A 72 -10.83 -9.65 -29.60
N ALA A 73 -11.34 -9.01 -30.66
CA ALA A 73 -10.50 -8.36 -31.68
C ALA A 73 -9.69 -7.17 -31.13
N TYR A 74 -10.20 -6.53 -30.06
CA TYR A 74 -9.52 -5.48 -29.32
C TYR A 74 -9.14 -6.02 -27.94
N GLN A 75 -7.85 -6.02 -27.63
CA GLN A 75 -7.30 -6.55 -26.38
C GLN A 75 -6.89 -5.44 -25.41
N GLU A 76 -7.27 -4.19 -25.66
CA GLU A 76 -6.92 -3.04 -24.82
C GLU A 76 -8.03 -2.79 -23.79
N HIS A 77 -7.81 -3.24 -22.54
CA HIS A 77 -8.81 -3.15 -21.47
C HIS A 77 -8.84 -1.78 -20.79
N TRP A 78 -7.69 -1.37 -20.25
CA TRP A 78 -7.48 -0.07 -19.63
C TRP A 78 -6.00 0.29 -19.65
N LYS A 79 -5.68 1.56 -19.39
CA LYS A 79 -4.30 1.95 -19.10
C LYS A 79 -3.99 1.82 -17.62
N SER A 80 -2.87 1.19 -17.31
CA SER A 80 -2.27 1.21 -15.98
C SER A 80 -0.80 1.61 -16.08
N ARG A 81 -0.40 2.62 -15.29
CA ARG A 81 0.98 3.16 -15.28
C ARG A 81 1.51 3.50 -16.69
N GLY A 82 0.64 4.07 -17.52
CA GLY A 82 0.96 4.50 -18.89
C GLY A 82 1.02 3.39 -19.95
N LYS A 83 0.75 2.13 -19.58
CA LYS A 83 0.75 0.99 -20.51
C LYS A 83 -0.65 0.40 -20.63
N TRP A 84 -0.98 -0.08 -21.83
CA TRP A 84 -2.19 -0.87 -22.04
C TRP A 84 -2.08 -2.22 -21.36
N VAL A 85 -3.17 -2.62 -20.72
CA VAL A 85 -3.33 -3.98 -20.19
C VAL A 85 -3.98 -4.82 -21.27
N ASP A 86 -3.24 -5.85 -21.71
CA ASP A 86 -3.68 -6.88 -22.65
C ASP A 86 -4.46 -8.00 -21.93
N ASP A 87 -5.03 -8.95 -22.68
CA ASP A 87 -5.78 -10.10 -22.11
C ASP A 87 -4.96 -10.85 -21.06
N ALA A 88 -3.70 -11.15 -21.38
CA ALA A 88 -2.82 -11.85 -20.47
C ALA A 88 -2.51 -11.00 -19.22
N GLY A 89 -2.38 -9.69 -19.39
CA GLY A 89 -2.21 -8.70 -18.33
C GLY A 89 -3.42 -8.62 -17.43
N LEU A 90 -4.63 -8.62 -17.99
CA LEU A 90 -5.90 -8.60 -17.27
C LEU A 90 -6.03 -9.85 -16.38
N VAL A 91 -5.81 -11.04 -16.94
CA VAL A 91 -5.87 -12.29 -16.18
C VAL A 91 -4.80 -12.34 -15.09
N ARG A 92 -3.57 -11.88 -15.36
CA ARG A 92 -2.50 -11.78 -14.35
C ARG A 92 -2.83 -10.77 -13.25
N TRP A 93 -3.42 -9.64 -13.61
CA TRP A 93 -3.86 -8.62 -12.66
C TRP A 93 -4.93 -9.19 -11.73
N ALA A 94 -5.97 -9.82 -12.28
CA ALA A 94 -7.06 -10.41 -11.52
C ALA A 94 -6.56 -11.44 -10.50
N LYS A 95 -5.75 -12.42 -10.94
CA LYS A 95 -5.14 -13.42 -10.05
C LYS A 95 -4.31 -12.79 -8.92
N ASN A 96 -3.55 -11.74 -9.23
CA ASN A 96 -2.76 -11.04 -8.21
C ASN A 96 -3.63 -10.22 -7.25
N ALA A 97 -4.71 -9.62 -7.73
CA ALA A 97 -5.65 -8.85 -6.91
C ALA A 97 -6.39 -9.76 -5.92
N ILE A 98 -6.86 -10.93 -6.38
CA ILE A 98 -7.46 -11.97 -5.53
C ILE A 98 -6.49 -12.42 -4.43
N ARG A 99 -5.26 -12.76 -4.81
CA ARG A 99 -4.21 -13.19 -3.87
C ARG A 99 -3.88 -12.12 -2.83
N ARG A 100 -4.06 -10.84 -3.18
CA ARG A 100 -3.81 -9.67 -2.31
C ARG A 100 -5.07 -9.14 -1.64
N ALA A 101 -6.22 -9.80 -1.80
CA ALA A 101 -7.44 -9.40 -1.13
C ALA A 101 -7.23 -9.44 0.39
N ALA A 102 -7.66 -8.39 1.08
CA ALA A 102 -7.41 -8.18 2.50
C ALA A 102 -8.73 -7.97 3.25
N THR A 103 -8.72 -8.28 4.55
CA THR A 103 -9.87 -8.02 5.42
C THR A 103 -9.98 -6.51 5.72
N VAL A 104 -11.13 -6.06 6.18
CA VAL A 104 -11.35 -4.64 6.55
C VAL A 104 -10.36 -4.20 7.64
N GLU A 105 -10.12 -5.05 8.63
CA GLU A 105 -9.21 -4.75 9.74
C GLU A 105 -7.78 -4.58 9.25
N ALA A 106 -7.32 -5.42 8.32
CA ALA A 106 -5.99 -5.34 7.75
C ALA A 106 -5.82 -4.05 6.94
N ILE A 107 -6.84 -3.68 6.16
CA ILE A 107 -6.86 -2.41 5.40
C ILE A 107 -6.77 -1.23 6.38
N LEU A 108 -7.60 -1.19 7.42
CA LEU A 108 -7.62 -0.09 8.39
C LEU A 108 -6.33 0.00 9.21
N LEU A 109 -5.75 -1.15 9.57
CA LEU A 109 -4.49 -1.20 10.32
C LEU A 109 -3.35 -0.49 9.57
N ASP A 110 -3.22 -0.75 8.28
CA ASP A 110 -2.16 -0.18 7.43
C ASP A 110 -2.45 1.25 6.94
N ASN A 111 -3.68 1.74 7.12
CA ASN A 111 -4.16 3.04 6.63
C ASN A 111 -4.59 4.01 7.72
N ARG A 112 -3.91 3.97 8.87
CA ARG A 112 -4.08 5.00 9.91
C ARG A 112 -3.91 6.42 9.37
N PRO A 113 -4.69 7.40 9.87
CA PRO A 113 -5.59 7.32 11.04
C PRO A 113 -7.01 6.85 10.72
N HIS A 114 -7.29 6.33 9.53
CA HIS A 114 -8.65 5.91 9.19
C HIS A 114 -9.13 4.75 10.07
N THR A 115 -10.33 4.90 10.64
CA THR A 115 -10.92 3.91 11.57
C THR A 115 -12.10 3.16 10.97
N SER A 116 -12.61 3.60 9.83
CA SER A 116 -13.70 2.95 9.11
C SER A 116 -13.64 3.26 7.62
N ILE A 117 -14.25 2.41 6.80
CA ILE A 117 -14.40 2.57 5.35
C ILE A 117 -15.84 2.98 5.08
N GLN A 118 -16.05 4.05 4.32
CA GLN A 118 -17.40 4.41 3.90
C GLN A 118 -17.86 3.48 2.77
N CYS A 119 -19.04 2.89 2.92
CA CYS A 119 -19.67 2.05 1.91
C CYS A 119 -21.08 2.57 1.63
N TYR A 120 -21.47 2.61 0.36
CA TYR A 120 -22.79 3.04 -0.06
C TYR A 120 -23.16 2.49 -1.43
N VAL A 121 -24.41 2.65 -1.83
CA VAL A 121 -24.90 2.31 -3.16
C VAL A 121 -25.40 3.59 -3.82
N SER A 122 -24.89 3.90 -5.01
CA SER A 122 -25.49 4.92 -5.87
C SER A 122 -26.58 4.26 -6.72
N VAL A 123 -27.81 4.74 -6.56
CA VAL A 123 -28.98 4.25 -7.28
C VAL A 123 -29.48 5.36 -8.19
N TRP A 124 -29.72 5.01 -9.46
CA TRP A 124 -30.26 5.92 -10.46
C TRP A 124 -31.57 5.36 -11.01
N GLU A 125 -32.66 6.10 -10.81
CA GLU A 125 -34.01 5.73 -11.27
C GLU A 125 -34.65 6.95 -11.92
N ASN A 126 -35.23 6.81 -13.11
CA ASN A 126 -35.95 7.91 -13.78
C ASN A 126 -35.16 9.25 -13.84
N HIS A 127 -33.84 9.19 -14.06
CA HIS A 127 -32.92 10.33 -14.06
C HIS A 127 -32.68 11.00 -12.70
N GLU A 128 -33.22 10.46 -11.61
CA GLU A 128 -32.92 10.88 -10.25
C GLU A 128 -31.84 10.00 -9.64
N HIS A 129 -30.96 10.62 -8.86
CA HIS A 129 -29.91 9.96 -8.11
C HIS A 129 -30.21 10.02 -6.62
N HIS A 130 -30.05 8.89 -5.93
CA HIS A 130 -29.98 8.87 -4.49
C HIS A 130 -28.94 7.87 -3.98
N THR A 131 -28.45 8.14 -2.78
CA THR A 131 -27.52 7.24 -2.08
C THR A 131 -28.30 6.34 -1.13
N ALA A 132 -28.21 5.02 -1.35
CA ALA A 132 -28.78 4.00 -0.48
C ALA A 132 -27.68 3.29 0.34
N LEU A 133 -28.08 2.69 1.47
CA LEU A 133 -27.21 1.86 2.32
C LEU A 133 -25.88 2.53 2.71
N ASN A 134 -25.86 3.86 2.88
CA ASN A 134 -24.68 4.60 3.29
C ASN A 134 -24.33 4.27 4.74
N THR A 135 -23.14 3.71 4.95
CA THR A 135 -22.64 3.29 6.27
C THR A 135 -21.13 3.41 6.34
N TYR A 136 -20.59 3.31 7.54
CA TYR A 136 -19.17 3.21 7.80
C TYR A 136 -18.88 1.86 8.45
N VAL A 137 -18.04 1.05 7.83
CA VAL A 137 -17.66 -0.28 8.34
C VAL A 137 -16.27 -0.24 8.95
N SER A 138 -16.11 -0.86 10.12
CA SER A 138 -14.86 -0.95 10.86
C SER A 138 -14.37 -2.39 11.01
N SER A 139 -15.20 -3.36 10.64
CA SER A 139 -14.87 -4.79 10.63
C SER A 139 -15.38 -5.49 9.37
N THR A 140 -14.86 -6.69 9.14
CA THR A 140 -15.25 -7.57 8.05
C THR A 140 -16.65 -8.14 8.28
N GLU A 141 -17.06 -8.33 9.53
CA GLU A 141 -18.43 -8.71 9.88
C GLU A 141 -19.44 -7.63 9.49
N GLU A 142 -19.19 -6.36 9.84
CA GLU A 142 -20.05 -5.23 9.44
C GLU A 142 -20.11 -5.09 7.92
N TYR A 143 -19.01 -5.38 7.24
CA TYR A 143 -18.95 -5.40 5.79
C TYR A 143 -19.77 -6.52 5.16
N ASP A 144 -19.74 -7.73 5.73
CA ASP A 144 -20.57 -8.85 5.29
C ASP A 144 -22.06 -8.54 5.45
N GLU A 145 -22.47 -7.90 6.55
CA GLU A 145 -23.84 -7.44 6.75
C GLU A 145 -24.27 -6.41 5.69
N TRP A 146 -23.38 -5.47 5.36
CA TRP A 146 -23.62 -4.50 4.30
C TRP A 146 -23.73 -5.16 2.92
N ALA A 147 -22.84 -6.11 2.60
CA ALA A 147 -22.87 -6.87 1.35
C ALA A 147 -24.18 -7.65 1.16
N GLN A 148 -24.69 -8.27 2.23
CA GLN A 148 -26.00 -8.94 2.19
C GLN A 148 -27.16 -7.97 1.97
N ARG A 149 -27.09 -6.74 2.50
CA ARG A 149 -28.10 -5.69 2.24
C ARG A 149 -28.03 -5.18 0.81
N VAL A 150 -26.83 -5.04 0.25
CA VAL A 150 -26.58 -4.68 -1.15
C VAL A 150 -27.26 -5.67 -2.09
N GLU A 151 -27.07 -6.97 -1.90
CA GLU A 151 -27.69 -7.98 -2.78
C GLU A 151 -29.22 -8.01 -2.65
N ARG A 152 -29.77 -7.82 -1.45
CA ARG A 152 -31.22 -7.67 -1.26
C ARG A 152 -31.77 -6.45 -1.98
N LEU A 153 -31.08 -5.31 -1.90
CA LEU A 153 -31.45 -4.10 -2.62
C LEU A 153 -31.43 -4.35 -4.14
N ARG A 154 -30.37 -4.97 -4.67
CA ARG A 154 -30.23 -5.28 -6.10
C ARG A 154 -31.42 -6.06 -6.65
N VAL A 155 -31.95 -7.03 -5.90
CA VAL A 155 -33.11 -7.84 -6.32
C VAL A 155 -34.44 -7.07 -6.20
N SER A 156 -34.53 -6.10 -5.28
CA SER A 156 -35.75 -5.28 -5.10
C SER A 156 -35.88 -4.11 -6.08
N LEU A 157 -34.78 -3.71 -6.73
CA LEU A 157 -34.80 -2.56 -7.63
C LEU A 157 -35.53 -2.89 -8.95
N PRO A 158 -36.27 -1.92 -9.53
CA PRO A 158 -36.83 -2.05 -10.86
C PRO A 158 -35.77 -2.42 -11.90
N GLU A 159 -36.15 -3.17 -12.93
CA GLU A 159 -35.23 -3.65 -13.99
C GLU A 159 -34.48 -2.52 -14.72
N LYS A 160 -35.08 -1.32 -14.79
CA LYS A 160 -34.50 -0.14 -15.44
C LYS A 160 -33.59 0.69 -14.53
N SER A 161 -33.51 0.39 -13.24
CA SER A 161 -32.68 1.13 -12.31
C SER A 161 -31.20 0.79 -12.51
N SER A 162 -30.33 1.80 -12.45
CA SER A 162 -28.89 1.56 -12.41
C SER A 162 -28.41 1.51 -10.96
N PHE A 163 -27.49 0.58 -10.69
CA PHE A 163 -27.06 0.23 -9.34
C PHE A 163 -25.53 0.11 -9.31
N TYR A 164 -24.90 0.93 -8.46
CA TYR A 164 -23.44 0.99 -8.34
C TYR A 164 -23.02 0.95 -6.86
N PRO A 165 -22.62 -0.22 -6.35
CA PRO A 165 -22.04 -0.31 -5.02
C PRO A 165 -20.65 0.34 -5.02
N VAL A 166 -20.38 1.10 -3.96
CA VAL A 166 -19.15 1.85 -3.77
C VAL A 166 -18.53 1.49 -2.43
N VAL A 167 -17.24 1.15 -2.49
CA VAL A 167 -16.35 1.02 -1.34
C VAL A 167 -15.37 2.19 -1.42
N ASN A 168 -15.64 3.25 -0.68
CA ASN A 168 -14.91 4.51 -0.80
C ASN A 168 -13.61 4.46 0.01
N LEU A 169 -12.53 4.03 -0.64
CA LEU A 169 -11.19 3.97 -0.09
C LEU A 169 -10.43 5.28 -0.35
N TRP A 170 -9.23 5.41 0.22
CA TRP A 170 -8.42 6.61 0.09
C TRP A 170 -7.43 6.47 -1.06
N GLU A 171 -7.22 7.56 -1.80
CA GLU A 171 -6.17 7.59 -2.80
C GLU A 171 -4.78 7.54 -2.16
N GLY A 172 -3.88 6.73 -2.74
CA GLY A 172 -2.53 6.55 -2.19
C GLY A 172 -2.50 5.75 -0.89
N MET A 173 -3.56 4.98 -0.62
CA MET A 173 -3.59 4.05 0.50
C MET A 173 -2.40 3.07 0.47
N ASN A 174 -1.98 2.64 1.65
CA ASN A 174 -1.14 1.47 1.79
C ASN A 174 -1.98 0.22 1.51
N HIS A 175 -1.44 -0.73 0.74
CA HIS A 175 -2.06 -2.03 0.60
C HIS A 175 -1.49 -2.98 1.64
N PRO A 176 -2.34 -3.68 2.40
CA PRO A 176 -1.89 -4.71 3.32
C PRO A 176 -1.00 -5.71 2.60
N ASP A 177 0.17 -5.96 3.18
CA ASP A 177 1.01 -7.05 2.72
C ASP A 177 0.26 -8.39 2.93
N THR A 178 0.43 -9.35 2.02
CA THR A 178 -0.08 -10.73 2.21
C THR A 178 0.69 -11.49 3.31
N ARG A 179 1.39 -10.79 4.20
CA ARG A 179 2.20 -11.38 5.26
C ARG A 179 1.25 -11.82 6.36
N SER A 180 1.09 -13.13 6.53
CA SER A 180 0.55 -13.69 7.76
C SER A 180 1.58 -13.49 8.87
N PHE A 181 1.10 -13.16 10.06
CA PHE A 181 1.87 -13.17 11.30
C PHE A 181 1.16 -14.10 12.26
N ASP A 182 1.92 -14.94 12.97
CA ASP A 182 1.35 -15.71 14.09
C ASP A 182 1.09 -14.74 15.26
N PRO A 183 0.03 -14.92 16.07
CA PRO A 183 -0.30 -14.03 17.19
C PRO A 183 0.88 -13.79 18.15
N ASP A 184 1.64 -14.85 18.43
CA ASP A 184 2.82 -14.84 19.30
C ASP A 184 4.12 -14.52 18.57
N GLU A 185 4.08 -14.26 17.26
CA GLU A 185 5.28 -13.94 16.49
C GLU A 185 5.93 -12.66 17.03
N LYS A 186 7.25 -12.73 17.28
CA LYS A 186 8.01 -11.58 17.76
C LYS A 186 8.15 -10.54 16.66
N VAL A 187 7.64 -9.36 16.92
CA VAL A 187 7.60 -8.23 15.99
C VAL A 187 8.13 -6.95 16.64
N VAL A 188 8.36 -5.96 15.80
CA VAL A 188 8.66 -4.58 16.17
C VAL A 188 7.74 -3.63 15.40
N LEU A 189 7.47 -2.48 15.99
CA LEU A 189 6.77 -1.40 15.30
C LEU A 189 7.79 -0.42 14.72
N LYS A 190 7.64 -0.10 13.44
CA LYS A 190 8.52 0.82 12.72
C LYS A 190 7.73 1.95 12.09
N HIS A 191 8.16 3.18 12.30
CA HIS A 191 7.64 4.37 11.63
C HIS A 191 8.80 5.11 10.97
N LYS A 192 8.74 5.25 9.63
CA LYS A 192 9.82 5.82 8.80
C LYS A 192 11.16 5.11 9.06
N ASN A 193 12.11 5.76 9.72
CA ASN A 193 13.44 5.23 10.05
C ASN A 193 13.63 4.93 11.54
N SER A 194 12.56 4.95 12.32
CA SER A 194 12.59 4.74 13.76
C SER A 194 11.75 3.53 14.18
N PHE A 195 12.13 2.92 15.28
CA PHE A 195 11.50 1.79 15.94
C PHE A 195 10.90 2.24 17.26
N LEU A 196 9.75 1.69 17.62
CA LEU A 196 9.13 1.96 18.90
C LEU A 196 10.04 1.42 20.01
N GLN A 197 10.41 2.26 20.97
CA GLN A 197 11.25 1.90 22.11
C GLN A 197 10.42 1.66 23.37
N GLU A 198 9.43 2.52 23.59
CA GLU A 198 8.51 2.44 24.73
C GLU A 198 7.22 3.20 24.40
N TYR A 199 6.14 2.88 25.11
CA TYR A 199 4.88 3.57 24.99
C TYR A 199 4.08 3.53 26.29
N SER A 200 3.15 4.47 26.44
CA SER A 200 2.13 4.52 27.47
C SER A 200 0.81 4.99 26.86
N ALA A 201 -0.23 5.13 27.67
CA ALA A 201 -1.52 5.63 27.21
C ALA A 201 -1.46 7.07 26.65
N VAL A 202 -0.43 7.85 27.00
CA VAL A 202 -0.30 9.28 26.64
C VAL A 202 1.01 9.62 25.96
N HIS A 203 1.89 8.64 25.72
CA HIS A 203 3.23 8.87 25.18
C HIS A 203 3.72 7.69 24.33
N SER A 204 4.56 7.98 23.33
CA SER A 204 5.40 6.97 22.68
C SER A 204 6.77 7.55 22.35
N SER A 205 7.80 6.73 22.50
CA SER A 205 9.19 7.09 22.19
C SER A 205 9.72 6.18 21.09
N TRP A 206 10.47 6.77 20.14
CA TRP A 206 10.93 6.11 18.93
C TRP A 206 12.44 6.32 18.74
N SER A 207 13.20 5.23 18.64
CA SER A 207 14.65 5.27 18.40
C SER A 207 15.00 4.93 16.96
N THR A 208 16.02 5.58 16.38
CA THR A 208 16.55 5.18 15.06
C THR A 208 17.47 3.96 15.15
N ASN A 209 17.86 3.57 16.36
CA ASN A 209 18.67 2.39 16.62
C ASN A 209 17.77 1.16 16.78
N ALA A 210 17.96 0.15 15.93
CA ALA A 210 17.17 -1.06 15.98
C ALA A 210 17.35 -1.86 17.28
N LYS A 211 18.47 -1.68 18.00
CA LYS A 211 18.73 -2.37 19.28
C LYS A 211 17.81 -1.90 20.41
N ASP A 212 17.32 -0.68 20.34
CA ASP A 212 16.42 -0.11 21.35
C ASP A 212 14.95 -0.46 21.05
N ALA A 213 14.69 -1.21 19.96
CA ALA A 213 13.35 -1.55 19.56
C ALA A 213 12.67 -2.48 20.59
N MET A 214 11.49 -2.07 21.03
CA MET A 214 10.59 -2.89 21.83
C MET A 214 10.14 -4.10 21.00
N ILE A 215 10.47 -5.30 21.50
CA ILE A 215 9.99 -6.55 20.93
C ILE A 215 8.63 -6.87 21.55
N LEU A 216 7.63 -7.02 20.69
CA LEU A 216 6.24 -7.30 21.05
C LEU A 216 5.82 -8.64 20.43
N THR A 217 4.74 -9.22 20.94
CA THR A 217 3.97 -10.20 20.15
C THR A 217 3.17 -9.46 19.08
N TYR A 218 2.82 -10.15 17.99
CA TYR A 218 2.00 -9.56 16.93
C TYR A 218 0.65 -9.07 17.46
N GLU A 219 -0.02 -9.87 18.29
CA GLU A 219 -1.31 -9.51 18.89
C GLU A 219 -1.21 -8.21 19.72
N HIS A 220 -0.15 -8.08 20.53
CA HIS A 220 0.07 -6.89 21.33
C HIS A 220 0.39 -5.68 20.44
N ALA A 221 1.21 -5.85 19.40
CA ALA A 221 1.51 -4.80 18.43
C ALA A 221 0.27 -4.32 17.67
N VAL A 222 -0.66 -5.21 17.34
CA VAL A 222 -1.97 -4.83 16.75
C VAL A 222 -2.83 -4.06 17.75
N THR A 223 -2.83 -4.44 19.03
CA THR A 223 -3.62 -3.80 20.10
C THR A 223 -3.20 -2.34 20.36
N ILE A 224 -1.95 -2.13 20.82
CA ILE A 224 -1.00 -1.35 20.03
C ILE A 224 -1.54 -0.25 19.14
N LEU A 225 -1.33 -0.56 17.88
CA LEU A 225 -1.75 0.20 16.76
C LEU A 225 -3.24 0.58 16.93
N ARG A 226 -4.16 -0.37 17.14
CA ARG A 226 -5.62 -0.11 17.11
C ARG A 226 -6.09 0.93 18.13
N ASN A 227 -5.31 1.21 19.17
CA ASN A 227 -5.65 2.22 20.17
C ASN A 227 -5.36 3.65 19.67
N PRO A 228 -6.40 4.46 19.38
CA PRO A 228 -6.22 5.83 18.87
C PRO A 228 -5.64 6.78 19.92
N SER A 229 -5.70 6.43 21.21
CA SER A 229 -5.21 7.27 22.30
C SER A 229 -3.69 7.31 22.39
N ILE A 230 -2.98 6.34 21.80
CA ILE A 230 -1.53 6.28 21.87
C ILE A 230 -0.92 7.16 20.78
N PRO A 231 -0.27 8.28 21.13
CA PRO A 231 0.26 9.22 20.15
C PRO A 231 1.41 8.59 19.35
N GLY A 232 1.66 9.11 18.14
CA GLY A 232 2.81 8.72 17.32
C GLY A 232 2.69 7.37 16.60
N MET A 233 1.55 6.69 16.67
CA MET A 233 1.31 5.39 15.99
C MET A 233 0.87 5.53 14.53
N ASN A 234 0.51 6.74 14.07
CA ASN A 234 0.05 6.96 12.71
C ASN A 234 1.18 6.68 11.69
N GLY A 235 0.91 5.78 10.75
CA GLY A 235 1.88 5.33 9.74
C GLY A 235 2.93 4.33 10.25
N ALA A 236 2.84 3.87 11.51
CA ALA A 236 3.66 2.78 12.01
C ALA A 236 3.23 1.44 11.39
N LYS A 237 4.20 0.58 11.08
CA LYS A 237 3.97 -0.75 10.49
C LYS A 237 4.63 -1.84 11.32
N VAL A 238 4.05 -3.03 11.25
CA VAL A 238 4.59 -4.23 11.89
C VAL A 238 5.71 -4.83 11.04
N HIS A 239 6.83 -5.15 11.68
CA HIS A 239 7.94 -5.89 11.07
C HIS A 239 8.34 -7.06 11.96
N ARG A 240 8.72 -8.19 11.36
CA ARG A 240 9.30 -9.31 12.11
C ARG A 240 10.56 -8.86 12.83
N ALA A 241 10.69 -9.20 14.11
CA ALA A 241 11.90 -8.92 14.86
C ALA A 241 13.12 -9.64 14.26
N SER A 242 12.92 -10.84 13.69
CA SER A 242 13.97 -11.59 12.97
C SER A 242 14.49 -10.89 11.71
N ALA A 243 13.73 -9.95 11.14
CA ALA A 243 14.18 -9.14 10.01
C ALA A 243 15.06 -7.96 10.44
N LEU A 244 15.13 -7.66 11.76
CA LEU A 244 16.08 -6.69 12.28
C LEU A 244 17.45 -7.33 12.32
N ASP A 245 18.34 -6.79 11.50
CA ASP A 245 19.76 -6.96 11.68
C ASP A 245 20.18 -6.03 12.82
N PHE A 246 20.22 -6.56 14.07
CA PHE A 246 20.73 -5.85 15.25
C PHE A 246 22.24 -5.59 15.17
N SER A 247 22.90 -6.04 14.09
CA SER A 247 24.30 -5.75 13.86
C SER A 247 24.51 -4.23 13.81
N PRO A 248 25.61 -3.74 14.40
CA PRO A 248 25.95 -2.33 14.34
C PRO A 248 25.94 -1.85 12.89
N ALA A 249 25.41 -0.63 12.69
CA ALA A 249 25.44 -0.02 11.38
C ALA A 249 26.88 0.07 10.88
N VAL A 250 27.05 -0.01 9.57
CA VAL A 250 28.34 0.10 8.91
C VAL A 250 28.29 1.22 7.87
N TYR A 251 29.44 1.84 7.62
CA TYR A 251 29.65 2.72 6.49
C TYR A 251 30.38 1.97 5.37
N ILE A 252 30.23 2.47 4.14
CA ILE A 252 31.08 2.06 3.03
C ILE A 252 32.11 3.17 2.82
N LYS A 253 33.35 2.88 3.16
CA LYS A 253 34.51 3.72 2.84
C LYS A 253 34.87 3.49 1.38
N VAL A 254 35.02 4.57 0.65
CA VAL A 254 35.31 4.64 -0.78
C VAL A 254 36.67 5.29 -0.94
N THR A 255 37.65 4.57 -1.48
CA THR A 255 38.98 5.11 -1.76
C THR A 255 39.18 5.21 -3.27
N ASP A 256 39.54 6.39 -3.76
CA ASP A 256 39.96 6.54 -5.15
C ASP A 256 41.37 5.98 -5.31
N LEU A 257 41.50 4.93 -6.12
CA LEU A 257 42.76 4.22 -6.30
C LEU A 257 43.82 5.05 -7.04
N ARG A 258 43.42 6.15 -7.70
CA ARG A 258 44.34 7.02 -8.44
C ARG A 258 45.00 8.07 -7.55
N THR A 259 44.25 8.57 -6.58
CA THR A 259 44.66 9.69 -5.71
C THR A 259 44.92 9.25 -4.27
N GLY A 260 44.52 8.03 -3.89
CA GLY A 260 44.57 7.53 -2.52
C GLY A 260 43.59 8.20 -1.56
N SER A 261 42.74 9.11 -2.06
CA SER A 261 41.80 9.86 -1.21
C SER A 261 40.62 8.98 -0.79
N ALA A 262 40.34 8.96 0.51
CA ALA A 262 39.25 8.19 1.09
C ALA A 262 38.09 9.09 1.54
N ASN A 263 36.88 8.71 1.18
CA ASN A 263 35.63 9.33 1.62
C ASN A 263 34.61 8.24 1.96
N TYR A 264 33.43 8.62 2.44
CA TYR A 264 32.33 7.71 2.74
C TYR A 264 31.21 7.82 1.72
N TYR A 265 30.57 6.69 1.39
CA TYR A 265 29.43 6.66 0.48
C TYR A 265 28.20 7.37 1.07
N ARG A 266 27.57 8.26 0.30
CA ARG A 266 26.34 8.97 0.71
C ARG A 266 25.14 8.58 -0.14
N SER A 267 25.27 8.60 -1.47
CA SER A 267 24.17 8.24 -2.35
C SER A 267 24.66 7.89 -3.76
N ALA A 268 23.75 7.35 -4.59
CA ALA A 268 24.00 7.12 -6.00
C ALA A 268 23.16 8.10 -6.83
N ARG A 269 23.76 8.60 -7.92
CA ARG A 269 23.11 9.29 -9.03
C ARG A 269 23.10 8.38 -10.25
N ARG A 270 22.39 8.80 -11.31
CA ARG A 270 22.22 8.01 -12.55
C ARG A 270 23.55 7.49 -13.14
N TYR A 271 24.63 8.26 -13.01
CA TYR A 271 25.93 7.93 -13.60
C TYR A 271 27.13 8.02 -12.64
N SER A 272 26.91 8.31 -11.36
CA SER A 272 28.00 8.52 -10.40
C SER A 272 27.57 8.20 -8.98
N ILE A 273 28.55 8.05 -8.08
CA ILE A 273 28.30 8.01 -6.64
C ILE A 273 28.64 9.37 -6.04
N VAL A 274 27.94 9.71 -4.97
CA VAL A 274 28.20 10.88 -4.14
C VAL A 274 28.88 10.39 -2.87
N THR A 275 30.07 10.91 -2.61
CA THR A 275 30.86 10.63 -1.41
C THR A 275 30.92 11.86 -0.50
N THR A 276 31.25 11.66 0.77
CA THR A 276 31.44 12.73 1.76
C THR A 276 32.61 12.40 2.66
N PRO A 277 33.44 13.38 3.06
CA PRO A 277 34.52 13.14 4.02
C PRO A 277 34.00 12.95 5.44
N PHE A 278 32.74 13.30 5.73
CA PHE A 278 32.16 13.29 7.07
C PHE A 278 31.32 12.02 7.32
N PRO A 279 31.72 11.13 8.25
CA PRO A 279 30.96 9.91 8.57
C PRO A 279 29.49 10.18 8.93
N LYS A 280 29.21 11.26 9.67
CA LYS A 280 27.85 11.65 10.09
C LYS A 280 26.89 11.93 8.93
N LEU A 281 27.41 12.30 7.75
CA LEU A 281 26.62 12.57 6.55
C LEU A 281 26.61 11.37 5.58
N ALA A 282 27.31 10.29 5.92
CA ALA A 282 27.38 9.09 5.13
C ALA A 282 26.09 8.27 5.27
N LYS A 283 25.83 7.42 4.27
CA LYS A 283 24.71 6.49 4.34
C LYS A 283 25.07 5.33 5.26
N ARG A 284 24.23 5.10 6.27
CA ARG A 284 24.29 3.92 7.14
C ARG A 284 23.68 2.71 6.43
N PHE A 285 24.33 1.56 6.58
CA PHE A 285 23.87 0.27 6.07
C PHE A 285 23.83 -0.76 7.19
N SER A 286 22.99 -1.79 7.05
CA SER A 286 23.25 -3.06 7.73
C SER A 286 24.39 -3.81 7.01
N PRO A 287 25.17 -4.65 7.70
CA PRO A 287 26.29 -5.39 7.08
C PRO A 287 25.90 -6.14 5.80
N LYS A 288 24.75 -6.83 5.81
CA LYS A 288 24.24 -7.56 4.63
C LYS A 288 23.94 -6.63 3.46
N ASN A 289 23.30 -5.49 3.72
CA ASN A 289 22.99 -4.50 2.67
C ASN A 289 24.26 -3.79 2.16
N ALA A 290 25.25 -3.56 3.02
CA ALA A 290 26.54 -3.01 2.64
C ALA A 290 27.27 -3.96 1.68
N GLN A 291 27.35 -5.25 2.00
CA GLN A 291 27.93 -6.28 1.12
C GLN A 291 27.25 -6.30 -0.25
N GLN A 292 25.92 -6.27 -0.28
CA GLN A 292 25.18 -6.26 -1.54
C GLN A 292 25.39 -4.97 -2.34
N ALA A 293 25.47 -3.83 -1.67
CA ALA A 293 25.76 -2.54 -2.30
C ALA A 293 27.16 -2.53 -2.90
N VAL A 294 28.18 -2.98 -2.16
CA VAL A 294 29.57 -3.10 -2.64
C VAL A 294 29.62 -4.02 -3.86
N LYS A 295 29.00 -5.21 -3.80
CA LYS A 295 28.95 -6.15 -4.93
C LYS A 295 28.33 -5.55 -6.20
N ARG A 296 27.36 -4.63 -6.06
CA ARG A 296 26.74 -3.91 -7.19
C ARG A 296 27.59 -2.75 -7.72
N MET A 297 28.36 -2.08 -6.85
CA MET A 297 29.16 -0.90 -7.20
C MET A 297 30.52 -1.27 -7.78
N GLN A 298 31.17 -2.31 -7.24
CA GLN A 298 32.52 -2.73 -7.61
C GLN A 298 32.73 -2.96 -9.12
N PRO A 299 31.85 -3.67 -9.86
CA PRO A 299 32.03 -3.82 -11.30
C PRO A 299 31.84 -2.52 -12.09
N LYS A 300 31.11 -1.54 -11.54
CA LYS A 300 30.81 -0.26 -12.22
C LYS A 300 31.89 0.79 -12.02
N TYR A 301 32.62 0.72 -10.91
CA TYR A 301 33.57 1.75 -10.49
C TYR A 301 34.95 1.14 -10.22
N GLN A 302 35.58 0.63 -11.27
CA GLN A 302 36.86 -0.11 -11.18
C GLN A 302 38.04 0.73 -10.64
N LYS A 303 37.93 2.07 -10.69
CA LYS A 303 38.93 3.01 -10.16
C LYS A 303 38.75 3.30 -8.67
N LEU A 304 37.74 2.72 -8.03
CA LEU A 304 37.42 2.93 -6.62
C LEU A 304 37.51 1.59 -5.89
N SER A 305 38.08 1.59 -4.68
CA SER A 305 37.91 0.50 -3.74
C SER A 305 36.81 0.82 -2.75
N PHE A 306 36.12 -0.23 -2.31
CA PHE A 306 35.02 -0.15 -1.37
C PHE A 306 35.31 -1.06 -0.18
N GLU A 307 35.33 -0.49 1.01
CA GLU A 307 35.58 -1.18 2.26
C GLU A 307 34.41 -0.95 3.20
N ILE A 308 33.96 -2.01 3.88
CA ILE A 308 32.89 -1.92 4.87
C ILE A 308 33.55 -1.69 6.23
N VAL A 309 33.23 -0.56 6.86
CA VAL A 309 33.80 -0.17 8.14
C VAL A 309 32.69 0.04 9.19
N PRO A 310 32.94 -0.23 10.48
CA PRO A 310 31.98 0.07 11.52
C PRO A 310 31.53 1.53 11.48
N ALA A 311 30.25 1.79 11.74
CA ALA A 311 29.81 3.14 12.03
C ALA A 311 30.17 3.45 13.48
N GLU A 312 31.22 4.24 13.69
CA GLU A 312 31.51 4.82 15.01
C GLU A 312 30.32 5.69 15.44
N GLU A 313 29.95 5.59 16.73
CA GLU A 313 28.83 6.31 17.36
C GLU A 313 29.07 7.82 17.46
#